data_AF-A0A9R1G3K9-F1
#
_entry.id   AF-A0A9R1G3K9-F1
#
_cell.length_a   1.000
_cell.length_b   1.000
_cell.length_c   1.000
_cell.angle_alpha   90.00
_cell.angle_beta   90.00
_cell.angle_gamma   90.00
#
_symmetry.space_group_name_H-M   'P 1'
#
loop_
_entity.id
_entity.type
_entity.pdbx_description
1 polymer ?
#
loop_
_entity_poly.entity_id
_entity_poly.type
_entity_poly.pdbx_seq_one_letter_code
_entity_poly.pdbx_strand_id
1 'polypeptide(L)'
;MDISNKEQEQEEFESVMVALALDVMLSEERPTYARRKLHLSPGPEEKETADLTKLHLVSGLQEKQIVGSKRHEIHDMVAMVIADGAIPGTDEHFYASQLLLEQKYRDVFSSFKGFAPSVRLGWIKRTWELNNS
;
A
#
# COMPACT_ATOMS: atom_id res chain seq x y z
N MET A 1 14.15 30.38 -8.38
CA MET A 1 13.50 29.14 -7.93
C MET A 1 14.01 28.05 -8.84
N ASP A 2 14.98 27.34 -8.31
CA ASP A 2 16.02 26.63 -9.04
C ASP A 2 15.51 25.32 -9.62
N ILE A 3 15.68 25.18 -10.94
CA ILE A 3 15.34 23.98 -11.73
C ILE A 3 16.10 22.75 -11.19
N SER A 4 17.27 22.99 -10.59
CA SER A 4 18.12 21.98 -9.96
C SER A 4 17.46 21.21 -8.81
N ASN A 5 16.53 21.83 -8.06
CA ASN A 5 15.84 21.15 -6.96
C ASN A 5 14.76 20.18 -7.45
N LYS A 6 14.13 20.48 -8.59
CA LYS A 6 13.05 19.64 -9.13
C LYS A 6 13.57 18.36 -9.77
N GLU A 7 14.73 18.42 -10.42
CA GLU A 7 15.39 17.24 -10.99
C GLU A 7 15.89 16.29 -9.89
N GLN A 8 16.38 16.85 -8.77
CA GLN A 8 16.84 16.07 -7.63
C GLN A 8 15.68 15.39 -6.87
N GLU A 9 14.56 16.10 -6.66
CA GLU A 9 13.35 15.50 -6.08
C GLU A 9 12.75 14.41 -6.97
N GLN A 10 12.83 14.56 -8.30
CA GLN A 10 12.38 13.56 -9.26
C GLN A 10 13.30 12.33 -9.27
N GLU A 11 14.62 12.52 -9.18
CA GLU A 11 15.60 11.42 -9.10
C GLU A 11 15.43 10.62 -7.80
N GLU A 12 15.13 11.29 -6.68
CA GLU A 12 14.80 10.63 -5.42
C GLU A 12 13.49 9.82 -5.51
N PHE A 13 12.46 10.35 -6.18
CA PHE A 13 11.20 9.64 -6.38
C PHE A 13 11.37 8.38 -7.25
N GLU A 14 12.12 8.49 -8.35
CA GLU A 14 12.46 7.35 -9.21
C GLU A 14 13.30 6.30 -8.45
N SER A 15 14.25 6.74 -7.61
CA SER A 15 15.07 5.86 -6.78
C SER A 15 14.23 5.04 -5.78
N VAL A 16 13.23 5.67 -5.14
CA VAL A 16 12.30 4.99 -4.23
C VAL A 16 11.42 3.98 -4.97
N MET A 17 10.94 4.34 -6.16
CA MET A 17 10.12 3.45 -6.99
C MET A 17 10.91 2.23 -7.49
N VAL A 18 12.18 2.41 -7.86
CA VAL A 18 13.09 1.31 -8.25
C VAL A 18 13.42 0.41 -7.05
N ALA A 19 13.67 0.98 -5.87
CA ALA A 19 13.94 0.20 -4.66
C ALA A 19 12.72 -0.66 -4.25
N LEU A 20 11.51 -0.09 -4.34
CA LEU A 20 10.27 -0.84 -4.10
C LEU A 20 10.05 -1.95 -5.14
N ALA A 21 10.36 -1.69 -6.41
CA ALA A 21 10.27 -2.70 -7.46
C ALA A 21 11.27 -3.85 -7.23
N LEU A 22 12.50 -3.56 -6.78
CA LEU A 22 13.49 -4.57 -6.43
C LEU A 22 13.07 -5.40 -5.20
N ASP A 23 12.52 -4.78 -4.16
CA ASP A 23 12.03 -5.51 -2.98
C ASP A 23 10.86 -6.43 -3.32
N VAL A 24 9.99 -6.02 -4.26
CA VAL A 24 8.90 -6.85 -4.78
C VAL A 24 9.45 -8.02 -5.62
N MET A 25 10.46 -7.79 -6.46
CA MET A 25 11.07 -8.85 -7.28
C MET A 25 11.96 -9.81 -6.46
N LEU A 26 12.58 -9.35 -5.39
CA LEU A 26 13.41 -10.16 -4.49
C LEU A 26 12.58 -10.91 -3.43
N SER A 27 11.28 -10.62 -3.32
CA SER A 27 10.34 -11.33 -2.46
C SER A 27 9.77 -12.62 -3.09
N GLU A 28 10.47 -13.22 -4.07
CA GLU A 28 10.15 -14.56 -4.55
C GLU A 28 10.42 -15.59 -3.44
N GLU A 29 9.31 -16.16 -2.94
CA GLU A 29 9.30 -17.20 -1.93
C GLU A 29 10.12 -18.43 -2.35
N ARG A 30 10.94 -18.95 -1.43
CA ARG A 30 11.19 -20.40 -1.37
C ARG A 30 10.70 -20.95 -0.03
N PRO A 31 9.52 -21.60 0.03
CA PRO A 31 9.17 -22.44 1.15
C PRO A 31 9.47 -23.90 0.77
N THR A 32 10.62 -24.44 1.18
CA THR A 32 10.83 -25.90 1.17
C THR A 32 10.30 -26.49 2.46
N TYR A 33 9.12 -27.11 2.37
CA TYR A 33 8.54 -27.88 3.47
C TYR A 33 9.25 -29.23 3.64
N ALA A 34 9.73 -29.47 4.87
CA ALA A 34 10.00 -30.75 5.54
C ALA A 34 11.03 -31.77 4.99
N ARG A 35 12.04 -32.07 5.82
CA ARG A 35 12.64 -33.42 5.96
C ARG A 35 12.81 -33.75 7.45
N ARG A 36 11.99 -34.67 7.98
CA ARG A 36 12.05 -35.18 9.37
C ARG A 36 13.10 -36.30 9.52
N LYS A 37 13.53 -36.49 10.78
CA LYS A 37 14.18 -37.65 11.48
C LYS A 37 15.73 -37.54 11.58
N LEU A 38 16.43 -37.81 12.68
CA LEU A 38 16.15 -38.33 14.05
C LEU A 38 17.50 -38.30 14.83
N HIS A 39 17.56 -37.78 16.07
CA HIS A 39 18.23 -38.43 17.21
C HIS A 39 17.93 -37.75 18.56
N LEU A 40 17.98 -38.56 19.61
CA LEU A 40 17.41 -38.47 20.97
C LEU A 40 17.96 -37.36 21.88
N SER A 41 17.10 -36.78 22.74
CA SER A 41 17.07 -36.97 24.21
C SER A 41 16.04 -36.03 24.87
N PRO A 42 15.20 -36.48 25.85
CA PRO A 42 14.24 -35.60 26.54
C PRO A 42 14.86 -35.02 27.84
N GLY A 43 14.68 -33.72 28.07
CA GLY A 43 15.01 -33.04 29.33
C GLY A 43 13.99 -31.93 29.63
N PRO A 44 13.69 -31.66 30.91
CA PRO A 44 12.30 -31.51 31.35
C PRO A 44 11.76 -30.07 31.35
N GLU A 45 10.44 -30.05 31.18
CA GLU A 45 9.43 -29.13 31.72
C GLU A 45 9.57 -27.61 31.54
N GLU A 46 8.63 -27.13 30.72
CA GLU A 46 8.19 -25.77 30.51
C GLU A 46 7.81 -25.08 31.84
N LYS A 47 8.27 -23.84 32.01
CA LYS A 47 7.51 -22.81 32.72
C LYS A 47 7.41 -21.55 31.88
N GLU A 48 6.24 -21.42 31.26
CA GLU A 48 5.45 -20.20 31.25
C GLU A 48 6.16 -18.93 30.74
N THR A 49 6.61 -18.95 29.48
CA THR A 49 7.03 -17.74 28.73
C THR A 49 6.40 -17.66 27.32
N ALA A 50 5.50 -18.59 26.99
CA ALA A 50 4.96 -18.75 25.63
C ALA A 50 3.78 -17.82 25.28
N ASP A 51 3.33 -16.96 26.21
CA ASP A 51 2.11 -16.16 26.01
C ASP A 51 2.39 -14.74 25.47
N LEU A 52 3.53 -14.14 25.83
CA LEU A 52 3.87 -12.77 25.39
C LEU A 52 4.43 -12.73 23.95
N THR A 53 5.13 -13.78 23.52
CA THR A 53 5.69 -13.87 22.16
C THR A 53 4.64 -14.19 21.10
N LYS A 54 3.59 -14.96 21.45
CA LYS A 54 2.46 -15.23 20.55
C LYS A 54 1.64 -13.97 20.26
N LEU A 55 1.37 -13.16 21.28
CA LEU A 55 0.64 -11.89 21.11
C LEU A 55 1.40 -10.92 20.19
N HIS A 56 2.72 -10.78 20.36
CA HIS A 56 3.51 -9.88 19.51
C HIS A 56 3.58 -10.33 18.05
N LEU A 57 3.67 -11.65 17.81
CA LEU A 57 3.67 -12.21 16.45
C LEU A 57 2.31 -12.07 15.76
N VAL A 58 1.20 -12.27 16.49
CA VAL A 58 -0.16 -12.10 15.95
C VAL A 58 -0.43 -10.64 15.60
N SER A 59 -0.04 -9.69 16.45
CA SER A 59 -0.19 -8.25 16.17
C SER A 59 0.61 -7.81 14.94
N GLY A 60 1.87 -8.24 14.82
CA GLY A 60 2.71 -7.92 13.66
C GLY A 60 2.21 -8.55 12.35
N LEU A 61 1.64 -9.76 12.39
CA LEU A 61 1.02 -10.39 11.23
C LEU A 61 -0.29 -9.71 10.83
N GLN A 62 -1.12 -9.32 11.79
CA GLN A 62 -2.35 -8.56 11.53
C GLN A 62 -2.03 -7.19 10.91
N GLU A 63 -1.05 -6.45 11.44
CA GLU A 63 -0.65 -5.17 10.85
C GLU A 63 -0.11 -5.34 9.44
N LYS A 64 0.74 -6.34 9.18
CA LYS A 64 1.29 -6.60 7.84
C LYS A 64 0.19 -6.97 6.85
N GLN A 65 -0.81 -7.75 7.27
CA GLN A 65 -1.98 -8.10 6.46
C GLN A 65 -2.88 -6.89 6.19
N ILE A 66 -3.14 -6.05 7.20
CA ILE A 66 -3.95 -4.83 7.07
C ILE A 66 -3.26 -3.82 6.14
N VAL A 67 -1.94 -3.63 6.27
CA VAL A 67 -1.16 -2.75 5.39
C VAL A 67 -1.10 -3.31 3.97
N GLY A 68 -0.99 -4.62 3.81
CA GLY A 68 -1.15 -5.29 2.51
C GLY A 68 -2.50 -4.97 1.89
N SER A 69 -3.59 -5.14 2.64
CA SER A 69 -4.95 -4.88 2.16
C SER A 69 -5.18 -3.42 1.77
N LYS A 70 -4.65 -2.45 2.54
CA LYS A 70 -4.75 -1.01 2.21
C LYS A 70 -4.03 -0.66 0.91
N ARG A 71 -2.84 -1.23 0.67
CA ARG A 71 -2.08 -0.97 -0.56
C ARG A 71 -2.81 -1.48 -1.80
N HIS A 72 -3.42 -2.66 -1.74
CA HIS A 72 -4.24 -3.19 -2.83
C HIS A 72 -5.48 -2.32 -3.07
N GLU A 73 -6.17 -1.89 -2.02
CA GLU A 73 -7.33 -1.00 -2.14
C GLU A 73 -6.98 0.32 -2.86
N ILE A 74 -5.89 0.97 -2.45
CA ILE A 74 -5.43 2.22 -3.07
C ILE A 74 -5.08 1.99 -4.54
N HIS A 75 -4.34 0.91 -4.84
CA HIS A 75 -3.98 0.56 -6.21
C HIS A 75 -5.23 0.38 -7.09
N ASP A 76 -6.24 -0.34 -6.61
CA ASP A 76 -7.48 -0.58 -7.36
C ASP A 76 -8.27 0.71 -7.60
N MET A 77 -8.30 1.62 -6.62
CA MET A 77 -8.98 2.91 -6.77
C MET A 77 -8.24 3.84 -7.74
N VAL A 78 -6.90 3.88 -7.70
CA VAL A 78 -6.11 4.66 -8.67
C VAL A 78 -6.27 4.10 -10.08
N ALA A 79 -6.27 2.77 -10.23
CA ALA A 79 -6.54 2.12 -11.51
C ALA A 79 -7.93 2.49 -12.07
N MET A 80 -8.94 2.60 -11.20
CA MET A 80 -10.27 3.07 -11.59
C MET A 80 -10.26 4.53 -12.08
N VAL A 81 -9.51 5.40 -11.42
CA VAL A 81 -9.36 6.81 -11.84
C VAL A 81 -8.68 6.91 -13.20
N ILE A 82 -7.68 6.07 -13.47
CA ILE A 82 -7.04 5.98 -14.79
C ILE A 82 -8.05 5.48 -15.84
N ALA A 83 -8.83 4.44 -15.53
CA ALA A 83 -9.87 3.94 -16.41
C ALA A 83 -10.98 4.98 -16.70
N ASP A 84 -11.18 5.93 -15.79
CA ASP A 84 -12.11 7.04 -15.95
C ASP A 84 -11.60 8.16 -16.87
N GLY A 85 -10.32 8.12 -17.24
CA GLY A 85 -9.68 9.06 -18.16
C GLY A 85 -8.65 9.98 -17.51
N ALA A 86 -8.30 9.80 -16.23
CA ALA A 86 -7.17 10.52 -15.64
C ALA A 86 -5.86 9.96 -16.18
N ILE A 87 -5.10 10.79 -16.88
CA ILE A 87 -3.82 10.37 -17.47
C ILE A 87 -2.73 10.47 -16.40
N PRO A 88 -1.88 9.45 -16.20
CA PRO A 88 -0.75 9.54 -15.26
C PRO A 88 0.08 10.81 -15.48
N GLY A 89 0.35 11.53 -14.40
CA GLY A 89 1.08 12.81 -14.43
C GLY A 89 0.22 14.05 -14.67
N THR A 90 -1.08 13.91 -14.93
CA THR A 90 -2.02 15.05 -14.94
C THR A 90 -2.50 15.41 -13.54
N ASP A 91 -3.08 16.60 -13.42
CA ASP A 91 -3.68 17.11 -12.18
C ASP A 91 -4.70 16.13 -11.59
N GLU A 92 -5.63 15.60 -12.39
CA GLU A 92 -6.63 14.64 -11.91
C GLU A 92 -6.00 13.37 -11.33
N HIS A 93 -4.93 12.86 -11.94
CA HIS A 93 -4.18 11.72 -11.43
C HIS A 93 -3.42 12.07 -10.14
N PHE A 94 -2.81 13.25 -10.09
CA PHE A 94 -2.11 13.74 -8.91
C PHE A 94 -3.07 13.93 -7.73
N TYR A 95 -4.21 14.59 -7.93
CA TYR A 95 -5.21 14.78 -6.89
C TYR A 95 -5.72 13.45 -6.35
N ALA A 96 -5.97 12.47 -7.24
CA ALA A 96 -6.38 11.14 -6.85
C ALA A 96 -5.33 10.43 -5.99
N SER A 97 -4.06 10.48 -6.41
CA SER A 97 -2.97 9.79 -5.71
C SER A 97 -2.74 10.35 -4.31
N GLN A 98 -3.00 11.64 -4.10
CA GLN A 98 -2.92 12.27 -2.78
C GLN A 98 -4.16 11.99 -1.92
N LEU A 99 -5.37 12.19 -2.46
CA LEU A 99 -6.60 12.00 -1.70
C LEU A 99 -6.79 10.55 -1.26
N LEU A 100 -6.54 9.58 -2.14
CA LEU A 100 -6.83 8.16 -1.84
C LEU A 100 -5.91 7.55 -0.77
N LEU A 101 -4.87 8.25 -0.31
CA LEU A 101 -4.08 7.83 0.86
C LEU A 101 -4.91 7.89 2.15
N GLU A 102 -5.84 8.84 2.26
CA GLU A 102 -6.71 8.97 3.44
C GLU A 102 -7.98 8.11 3.31
N GLN A 103 -8.27 7.33 4.35
CA GLN A 103 -9.40 6.39 4.34
C GLN A 103 -10.75 7.06 4.10
N LYS A 104 -11.00 8.24 4.70
CA LYS A 104 -12.26 8.99 4.51
C LYS A 104 -12.56 9.28 3.03
N TYR A 105 -11.53 9.54 2.23
CA TYR A 105 -11.71 9.83 0.81
C TYR A 105 -11.92 8.54 0.02
N ARG A 106 -11.28 7.43 0.40
CA ARG A 106 -11.56 6.11 -0.19
C ARG A 106 -12.99 5.66 0.07
N ASP A 107 -13.49 5.80 1.29
CA ASP A 107 -14.85 5.42 1.66
C ASP A 107 -15.88 6.17 0.80
N VAL A 108 -15.73 7.50 0.67
CA VAL A 108 -16.58 8.31 -0.18
C VAL A 108 -16.41 7.97 -1.65
N PHE A 109 -15.17 7.82 -2.13
CA PHE A 109 -14.90 7.45 -3.53
C PHE A 109 -15.52 6.11 -3.91
N SER A 110 -15.50 5.14 -2.99
CA SER A 110 -16.08 3.81 -3.18
C SER A 110 -17.61 3.85 -3.41
N SER A 111 -18.30 4.84 -2.84
CA SER A 111 -19.73 5.04 -3.07
C SER A 111 -20.06 5.40 -4.52
N PHE A 112 -19.06 5.84 -5.30
CA PHE A 112 -19.21 6.22 -6.70
C PHE A 112 -18.89 5.10 -7.71
N LYS A 113 -18.57 3.86 -7.28
CA LYS A 113 -18.20 2.76 -8.21
C LYS A 113 -19.23 2.50 -9.31
N GLY A 114 -20.52 2.73 -9.04
CA GLY A 114 -21.62 2.58 -10.02
C GLY A 114 -21.96 3.82 -10.85
N PHE A 115 -21.26 4.94 -10.64
CA PHE A 115 -21.55 6.21 -11.31
C PHE A 115 -20.72 6.38 -12.58
N ALA A 116 -21.03 7.41 -13.37
CA ALA A 116 -20.25 7.74 -14.57
C ALA A 116 -18.83 8.23 -14.22
N PRO A 117 -17.82 7.97 -15.08
CA PRO A 117 -16.45 8.47 -14.91
C PRO A 117 -16.35 9.97 -14.58
N SER A 118 -17.14 10.80 -15.28
CA SER A 118 -17.17 12.26 -15.07
C SER A 118 -17.60 12.67 -13.67
N VAL A 119 -18.46 11.87 -13.00
CA VAL A 119 -18.88 12.12 -11.62
C VAL A 119 -17.73 11.87 -10.67
N ARG A 120 -16.99 10.76 -10.85
CA ARG A 120 -15.82 10.41 -10.03
C ARG A 120 -14.69 11.41 -10.20
N LEU A 121 -14.29 11.72 -11.43
CA LEU A 121 -13.25 12.72 -11.71
C LEU A 121 -13.64 14.11 -11.21
N GLY A 122 -14.91 14.50 -11.42
CA GLY A 122 -15.42 15.77 -10.93
C GLY A 122 -15.43 15.87 -9.41
N TRP A 123 -15.62 14.77 -8.69
CA TRP A 123 -15.51 14.72 -7.24
C TRP A 123 -14.07 14.88 -6.76
N ILE A 124 -13.12 14.19 -7.39
CA ILE A 124 -11.68 14.29 -7.07
C ILE A 124 -11.22 15.74 -7.17
N LYS A 125 -11.50 16.40 -8.30
CA LYS A 125 -11.11 17.78 -8.55
C LYS A 125 -11.70 18.75 -7.52
N ARG A 126 -13.01 18.70 -7.30
CA ARG A 126 -13.69 19.58 -6.32
C ARG A 126 -13.20 19.35 -4.89
N THR A 127 -12.96 18.10 -4.51
CA THR A 127 -12.48 17.78 -3.16
C THR A 127 -11.06 18.31 -2.95
N TRP A 128 -10.20 18.18 -3.96
CA TRP A 128 -8.85 18.74 -3.91
C TRP A 128 -8.89 20.27 -3.77
N GLU A 129 -9.66 20.94 -4.62
CA GLU A 129 -9.83 22.39 -4.59
C GLU A 129 -10.32 22.85 -3.21
N LEU A 130 -11.36 22.24 -2.65
CA LEU A 130 -11.89 22.59 -1.32
C LEU A 130 -10.89 22.45 -0.17
N ASN A 131 -9.95 21.50 -0.26
CA ASN A 131 -8.97 21.25 0.79
C ASN A 131 -7.72 22.12 0.68
N ASN A 132 -7.49 22.74 -0.48
CA ASN A 132 -6.28 23.48 -0.80
C ASN A 132 -6.58 24.92 -1.31
N SER A 133 -7.78 25.44 -1.06
CA SER A 133 -8.21 26.79 -1.43
C SER A 133 -8.09 27.81 -0.30
#